data_AF-A0A9D4VL42-F1
#
_entry.id   AF-A0A9D4VL42-F1
#
_cell.length_a   1.000
_cell.length_b   1.000
_cell.length_c   1.000
_cell.angle_alpha   90.00
_cell.angle_beta   90.00
_cell.angle_gamma   90.00
#
_symmetry.space_group_name_H-M   'P 1'
#
loop_
_entity.id
_entity.type
_entity.pdbx_description
1 polymer ?
#
loop_
_entity_poly.entity_id
_entity_poly.type
_entity_poly.pdbx_seq_one_letter_code
_entity_poly.pdbx_strand_id
1 'polypeptide(L)'
;MYRESQLDNRIPAYDGRKSLFTAGPLPFTSKVFVVVLTDDNRGSSSDSDRKKREREFKVTIKFASKTDLYNLTQFLRRMQLDCPYETIQALDVALRATPSENYIVAGRSFFSPSLGQPGPLGGGTEYYRGFYQSIRPTQIGLTLNIDVSSRAFYEPILVTDFVSKHFKLNFSRPLSDQDRVKIKKALRGVKVKLSHSGKIRSCKVTGVSREPLRDLT
;
A
#
# COMPACT_ATOMS: atom_id res chain seq x y z
N MET A 1 13.21 7.52 15.68
CA MET A 1 14.23 8.57 15.50
C MET A 1 13.64 9.99 15.46
N TYR A 2 12.65 10.31 14.60
CA TYR A 2 12.08 11.68 14.54
C TYR A 2 10.98 12.00 15.56
N ARG A 3 10.30 10.98 16.11
CA ARG A 3 9.18 11.14 17.05
C ARG A 3 9.58 11.90 18.33
N GLU A 4 10.63 11.45 18.99
CA GLU A 4 11.09 12.02 20.26
C GLU A 4 11.82 13.36 20.08
N SER A 5 12.57 13.51 18.99
CA SER A 5 13.47 14.65 18.80
C SER A 5 12.87 15.82 18.04
N GLN A 6 11.90 15.59 17.14
CA GLN A 6 11.43 16.62 16.20
C GLN A 6 9.93 16.81 16.17
N LEU A 7 9.15 15.83 16.65
CA LEU A 7 7.69 15.88 16.66
C LEU A 7 7.10 16.01 18.07
N ASP A 8 7.90 16.30 19.11
CA ASP A 8 7.43 16.47 20.49
C ASP A 8 6.58 15.28 20.99
N ASN A 9 7.05 14.06 20.75
CA ASN A 9 6.39 12.80 21.09
C ASN A 9 5.01 12.56 20.44
N ARG A 10 4.56 13.45 19.54
CA ARG A 10 3.29 13.30 18.82
C ARG A 10 3.33 12.09 17.88
N ILE A 11 2.19 11.42 17.76
CA ILE A 11 1.97 10.33 16.81
C ILE A 11 1.18 10.91 15.63
N PRO A 12 1.81 11.15 14.48
CA PRO A 12 1.11 11.67 13.32
C PRO A 12 0.32 10.58 12.60
N ALA A 13 -0.89 10.91 12.14
CA ALA A 13 -1.68 10.08 11.23
C ALA A 13 -1.60 10.65 9.82
N TYR A 14 -1.19 9.82 8.86
CA TYR A 14 -0.97 10.22 7.47
C TYR A 14 -1.99 9.57 6.54
N ASP A 15 -2.53 10.34 5.60
CA ASP A 15 -3.52 9.86 4.63
C ASP A 15 -2.92 9.10 3.44
N GLY A 16 -1.59 8.95 3.39
CA GLY A 16 -0.89 8.34 2.27
C GLY A 16 -0.64 9.28 1.10
N ARG A 17 -1.02 10.56 1.19
CA ARG A 17 -0.91 11.56 0.11
C ARG A 17 -0.28 12.88 0.55
N LYS A 18 -1.04 13.74 1.22
CA LYS A 18 -0.63 15.13 1.50
C LYS A 18 -1.14 15.69 2.82
N SER A 19 -1.97 14.93 3.54
CA SER A 19 -2.56 15.37 4.80
C SER A 19 -1.99 14.57 5.95
N LEU A 20 -1.48 15.30 6.95
CA LEU A 20 -0.89 14.76 8.17
C LEU A 20 -1.61 15.39 9.36
N PHE A 21 -2.11 14.58 10.29
CA PHE A 21 -2.86 15.02 11.46
C PHE A 21 -2.13 14.63 12.74
N THR A 22 -2.18 15.50 13.75
CA THR A 22 -1.59 15.25 15.08
C THR A 22 -2.57 15.65 16.17
N ALA A 23 -2.57 14.92 17.29
CA ALA A 23 -3.27 15.33 18.49
C ALA A 23 -2.50 16.46 19.17
N GLY A 24 -2.83 17.71 18.82
CA GLY A 24 -2.14 18.92 19.28
C GLY A 24 -1.16 19.51 18.25
N PRO A 25 -0.72 20.76 18.44
CA PRO A 25 0.19 21.43 17.53
C PRO A 25 1.58 20.78 17.55
N LEU A 26 2.26 20.78 16.40
CA LEU A 26 3.68 20.49 16.31
C LEU A 26 4.49 21.69 16.84
N PRO A 27 5.76 21.49 17.26
CA PRO A 27 6.62 22.58 17.75
C PRO A 27 7.11 23.53 16.62
N PHE A 28 6.47 23.50 15.45
CA PHE A 28 6.76 24.34 14.30
C PHE A 28 5.52 24.50 13.42
N THR A 29 5.45 25.61 12.69
CA THR A 29 4.42 25.86 11.66
C THR A 29 4.85 25.43 10.26
N SER A 30 6.16 25.34 10.00
CA SER A 30 6.70 24.81 8.75
C SER A 30 8.12 24.27 8.99
N LYS A 31 8.40 23.06 8.54
CA LYS A 31 9.74 22.45 8.64
C LYS A 31 10.00 21.52 7.47
N VAL A 32 11.23 21.57 6.98
CA VAL A 32 11.73 20.66 5.94
C VAL A 32 12.54 19.56 6.60
N PHE A 33 12.26 18.33 6.20
CA PHE A 33 12.94 17.12 6.61
C PHE A 33 13.63 16.54 5.39
N VAL A 34 14.90 16.20 5.55
CA VAL A 34 15.65 15.43 4.55
C VAL A 34 15.70 14.01 5.06
N VAL A 35 14.96 13.12 4.39
CA VAL A 35 14.86 11.72 4.73
C VAL A 35 15.65 10.93 3.70
N VAL A 36 16.75 10.34 4.12
CA VAL A 36 17.53 9.43 3.29
C VAL A 36 17.00 8.03 3.52
N LEU A 37 16.36 7.45 2.51
CA LEU A 37 15.97 6.06 2.53
C LEU A 37 17.07 5.23 1.90
N THR A 38 17.61 4.30 2.69
CA THR A 38 18.48 3.25 2.18
C THR A 38 17.58 2.13 1.64
N ASP A 39 17.84 1.69 0.40
CA ASP A 39 17.27 0.43 -0.08
C ASP A 39 17.89 -0.71 0.75
N ASP A 40 17.30 -1.03 1.90
CA ASP A 40 17.68 -2.17 2.73
C ASP A 40 17.24 -3.47 2.05
N ASN A 41 18.02 -3.87 1.04
CA ASN A 41 18.01 -5.24 0.54
C ASN A 41 18.49 -6.15 1.68
N ARG A 42 17.55 -6.70 2.46
CA ARG A 42 17.80 -7.76 3.44
C ARG A 42 18.24 -9.06 2.74
N GLY A 43 19.48 -9.11 2.28
CA GLY A 43 20.12 -10.26 1.68
C GLY A 43 21.63 -10.08 1.68
N SER A 44 22.30 -10.88 2.50
CA SER A 44 23.73 -10.86 2.79
C SER A 44 24.63 -10.86 1.55
N SER A 45 25.73 -10.09 1.66
CA SER A 45 27.13 -10.42 1.32
C SER A 45 27.88 -9.53 0.30
N SER A 46 29.12 -9.23 0.71
CA SER A 46 30.29 -8.61 0.04
C SER A 46 30.41 -7.08 -0.05
N ASP A 47 31.60 -6.60 0.33
CA ASP A 47 31.99 -5.24 0.73
C ASP A 47 32.27 -4.29 -0.46
N SER A 48 32.29 -4.79 -1.70
CA SER A 48 32.87 -4.04 -2.84
C SER A 48 31.89 -3.43 -3.83
N ASP A 49 30.57 -3.67 -3.70
CA ASP A 49 29.53 -3.12 -4.60
C ASP A 49 28.54 -2.20 -3.86
N ARG A 50 29.00 -1.65 -2.72
CA ARG A 50 28.29 -0.81 -1.75
C ARG A 50 27.90 0.60 -2.25
N LYS A 51 27.55 0.79 -3.52
CA LYS A 51 26.70 1.96 -3.86
C LYS A 51 25.26 1.61 -3.49
N LYS A 52 25.04 1.57 -2.17
CA LYS A 52 23.75 1.74 -1.50
C LYS A 52 23.08 2.91 -2.22
N ARG A 53 22.05 2.64 -3.02
CA ARG A 53 21.31 3.72 -3.70
C ARG A 53 20.48 4.41 -2.64
N GLU A 54 21.13 5.29 -1.90
CA GLU A 54 20.48 6.22 -1.00
C GLU A 54 19.60 7.12 -1.84
N ARG A 55 18.31 7.13 -1.50
CA ARG A 55 17.35 8.05 -2.09
C ARG A 55 17.04 9.09 -1.06
N GLU A 56 17.47 10.31 -1.36
CA GLU A 56 17.15 11.46 -0.56
C GLU A 56 15.75 11.98 -0.93
N PHE A 57 14.90 12.13 0.07
CA PHE A 57 13.58 12.72 -0.05
C PHE A 57 13.51 13.98 0.79
N LYS A 58 13.17 15.10 0.16
CA LYS A 58 12.89 16.35 0.85
C LYS A 58 11.39 16.42 1.16
N VAL A 59 11.02 16.21 2.42
CA VAL A 59 9.64 16.22 2.90
C VAL A 59 9.38 17.54 3.63
N THR A 60 8.37 18.30 3.23
CA THR A 60 8.00 19.54 3.91
C THR A 60 6.69 19.34 4.67
N ILE A 61 6.69 19.61 5.97
CA ILE A 61 5.49 19.63 6.79
C ILE A 61 5.18 21.09 7.11
N LYS A 62 4.00 21.55 6.67
CA LYS A 62 3.50 22.90 6.92
C LYS A 62 2.12 22.83 7.57
N PHE A 63 1.90 23.62 8.61
CA PHE A 63 0.61 23.81 9.25
C PHE A 63 -0.38 24.35 8.21
N ALA A 64 -1.46 23.59 8.00
CA ALA A 64 -2.51 23.95 7.06
C ALA A 64 -3.69 24.59 7.80
N SER A 65 -4.27 23.87 8.75
CA SER A 65 -5.43 24.33 9.52
C SER A 65 -5.55 23.56 10.83
N LYS A 66 -6.38 24.08 11.74
CA LYS A 66 -6.82 23.37 12.95
C LYS A 66 -8.23 22.85 12.72
N THR A 67 -8.40 21.55 12.90
CA THR A 67 -9.71 20.91 12.84
C THR A 67 -10.61 21.35 14.00
N ASP A 68 -11.84 21.73 13.70
CA ASP A 68 -12.82 22.16 14.69
C ASP A 68 -13.67 20.97 15.20
N LEU A 69 -13.32 20.48 16.39
CA LEU A 69 -14.06 19.44 17.10
C LEU A 69 -15.32 19.99 17.81
N TYR A 70 -15.37 21.29 18.07
CA TYR A 70 -16.55 21.91 18.67
C TYR A 70 -17.70 21.94 17.66
N ASN A 71 -17.44 22.37 16.42
CA ASN A 71 -18.41 22.29 15.32
C ASN A 71 -18.94 20.86 15.15
N LEU A 72 -18.06 19.84 15.12
CA LEU A 72 -18.50 18.44 15.11
C LEU A 72 -19.43 18.11 16.28
N THR A 73 -19.11 18.57 17.49
CA THR A 73 -19.97 18.33 18.66
C THR A 73 -21.34 19.00 18.51
N GLN A 74 -21.41 20.23 17.98
CA GLN A 74 -22.66 20.95 17.71
C GLN A 74 -23.49 20.25 16.63
N PHE A 75 -22.84 19.82 15.54
CA PHE A 75 -23.46 19.05 14.47
C PHE A 75 -24.08 17.74 14.99
N LEU A 76 -23.35 16.98 15.81
CA LEU A 76 -23.87 15.74 16.40
C LEU A 76 -25.03 15.97 17.38
N ARG A 77 -25.07 17.13 18.05
CA ARG A 77 -26.18 17.57 18.90
C ARG A 77 -27.36 18.17 18.13
N ARG A 78 -27.28 18.23 16.80
CA ARG A 78 -28.28 18.87 15.91
C ARG A 78 -28.43 20.38 16.16
N MET A 79 -27.43 21.01 16.75
CA MET A 79 -27.38 22.46 16.95
C MET A 79 -26.80 23.19 15.72
N GLN A 80 -26.17 22.45 14.82
CA GLN A 80 -25.66 22.95 13.54
C GLN A 80 -26.04 21.97 12.42
N LEU A 81 -26.41 22.51 11.25
CA LEU A 81 -26.85 21.72 10.10
C LEU A 81 -25.68 21.30 9.19
N ASP A 82 -24.65 22.15 9.09
CA ASP A 82 -23.51 21.90 8.22
C ASP A 82 -22.65 20.75 8.76
N CYS A 83 -22.45 19.73 7.92
CA CYS A 83 -21.62 18.58 8.27
C CYS A 83 -20.12 18.96 8.19
N PRO A 84 -19.34 18.80 9.28
CA PRO A 84 -17.92 19.13 9.28
C PRO A 84 -17.09 18.00 8.67
N TYR A 85 -17.14 17.90 7.33
CA TYR A 85 -16.48 16.84 6.56
C TYR A 85 -14.98 16.76 6.80
N GLU A 86 -14.29 17.89 6.92
CA GLU A 86 -12.84 17.92 7.20
C GLU A 86 -12.50 17.29 8.55
N THR A 87 -13.31 17.56 9.57
CA THR A 87 -13.15 16.98 10.91
C THR A 87 -13.40 15.49 10.90
N ILE A 88 -14.46 15.04 10.23
CA ILE A 88 -14.76 13.61 10.10
C ILE A 88 -13.65 12.90 9.32
N GLN A 89 -13.11 13.53 8.27
CA GLN A 89 -11.99 12.99 7.50
C GLN A 89 -10.72 12.87 8.34
N ALA A 90 -10.38 13.88 9.16
CA ALA A 90 -9.23 13.82 10.05
C ALA A 90 -9.32 12.64 11.03
N LEU A 91 -10.51 12.40 11.58
CA LEU A 91 -10.78 11.25 12.46
C LEU A 91 -10.70 9.93 11.69
N ASP A 92 -11.22 9.85 10.46
CA ASP A 92 -11.13 8.65 9.63
C ASP A 92 -9.66 8.30 9.31
N VAL A 93 -8.84 9.29 8.98
CA VAL A 93 -7.39 9.10 8.75
C VAL A 93 -6.70 8.63 10.03
N ALA A 94 -7.02 9.21 11.18
CA ALA A 94 -6.46 8.79 12.47
C ALA A 94 -6.78 7.33 12.80
N LEU A 95 -8.05 6.90 12.67
CA LEU A 95 -8.42 5.50 12.91
C LEU A 95 -7.82 4.52 11.90
N ARG A 96 -7.42 5.01 10.72
CA ARG A 96 -6.85 4.19 9.65
C ARG A 96 -5.33 4.15 9.67
N ALA A 97 -4.65 4.96 10.46
CA ALA A 97 -3.19 5.04 10.48
C ALA A 97 -2.55 3.67 10.73
N THR A 98 -2.89 3.04 11.85
CA THR A 98 -2.36 1.72 12.23
C THR A 98 -2.68 0.59 11.23
N PRO A 99 -3.94 0.37 10.79
CA PRO A 99 -4.22 -0.68 9.81
C PRO A 99 -3.59 -0.40 8.43
N SER A 100 -3.35 0.86 8.07
CA SER A 100 -2.67 1.19 6.81
C SER A 100 -1.17 0.84 6.82
N GLU A 101 -0.55 0.81 8.00
CA GLU A 101 0.85 0.38 8.17
C GLU A 101 0.97 -1.15 8.17
N ASN A 102 -0.03 -1.84 8.73
CA ASN A 102 0.04 -3.29 8.97
C ASN A 102 -0.56 -4.14 7.84
N TYR A 103 -1.46 -3.58 7.02
CA TYR A 103 -2.24 -4.35 6.04
C TYR A 103 -2.20 -3.75 4.64
N ILE A 104 -2.58 -4.56 3.65
CA ILE A 104 -2.72 -4.11 2.27
C ILE A 104 -3.97 -3.25 2.15
N VAL A 105 -3.78 -1.96 1.83
CA VAL A 105 -4.87 -1.00 1.67
C VAL A 105 -5.42 -1.05 0.25
N ALA A 106 -6.74 -1.27 0.11
CA ALA A 106 -7.45 -1.08 -1.14
C ALA A 106 -8.75 -0.29 -0.91
N GLY A 107 -8.73 0.98 -1.32
CA GLY A 107 -9.84 1.90 -1.06
C GLY A 107 -10.03 2.10 0.44
N ARG A 108 -11.21 1.74 0.96
CA ARG A 108 -11.51 1.81 2.40
C ARG A 108 -11.38 0.50 3.16
N SER A 109 -10.85 -0.53 2.51
CA SER A 109 -10.69 -1.86 3.08
C SER A 109 -9.22 -2.22 3.27
N PHE A 110 -8.98 -3.11 4.24
CA PHE A 110 -7.68 -3.62 4.63
C PHE A 110 -7.66 -5.13 4.47
N PHE A 111 -6.61 -5.66 3.83
CA PHE A 111 -6.49 -7.09 3.52
C PHE A 111 -5.15 -7.64 3.98
N SER A 112 -5.14 -8.88 4.49
CA SER A 112 -3.89 -9.56 4.87
C SER A 112 -4.11 -11.07 4.98
N PRO A 113 -3.11 -11.90 4.63
CA PRO A 113 -3.08 -13.32 4.98
C PRO A 113 -3.18 -13.59 6.50
N SER A 114 -2.86 -12.59 7.34
CA SER A 114 -2.97 -12.71 8.81
C SER A 114 -4.40 -12.50 9.33
N LEU A 115 -5.31 -11.97 8.51
CA LEU A 115 -6.71 -11.72 8.88
C LEU A 115 -7.63 -12.93 8.58
N GLY A 116 -7.02 -14.08 8.26
CA GLY A 116 -7.68 -15.34 7.99
C GLY A 116 -6.95 -16.11 6.90
N GLN A 117 -7.16 -17.43 6.84
CA GLN A 117 -6.52 -18.26 5.83
C GLN A 117 -6.86 -17.78 4.41
N PRO A 118 -5.84 -17.50 3.57
CA PRO A 118 -6.05 -17.32 2.15
C PRO A 118 -6.68 -18.56 1.54
N GLY A 119 -7.51 -18.37 0.51
CA GLY A 119 -8.08 -19.48 -0.23
C GLY A 119 -7.87 -19.33 -1.74
N PRO A 120 -7.68 -20.45 -2.47
CA PRO A 120 -7.46 -20.39 -3.91
C PRO A 120 -8.72 -19.88 -4.63
N LEU A 121 -8.53 -18.97 -5.57
CA LEU A 121 -9.54 -18.59 -6.57
C LEU A 121 -9.29 -19.26 -7.93
N GLY A 122 -8.09 -19.84 -8.09
CA GLY A 122 -7.66 -20.50 -9.32
C GLY A 122 -6.85 -19.59 -10.23
N GLY A 123 -6.19 -20.20 -11.22
CA GLY A 123 -5.40 -19.47 -12.22
C GLY A 123 -4.26 -18.63 -11.64
N GLY A 124 -3.64 -19.08 -10.53
CA GLY A 124 -2.56 -18.37 -9.85
C GLY A 124 -3.03 -17.14 -9.06
N THR A 125 -4.30 -17.14 -8.64
CA THR A 125 -4.89 -16.11 -7.79
C THR A 125 -5.54 -16.73 -6.57
N GLU A 126 -5.48 -15.99 -5.47
CA GLU A 126 -6.05 -16.35 -4.17
C GLU A 126 -6.83 -15.16 -3.62
N TYR A 127 -7.77 -15.38 -2.70
CA TYR A 127 -8.41 -14.29 -1.98
C TYR A 127 -7.76 -14.09 -0.62
N TYR A 128 -7.62 -12.82 -0.22
CA TYR A 128 -7.34 -12.46 1.16
C TYR A 128 -8.60 -11.92 1.81
N ARG A 129 -8.81 -12.32 3.07
CA ARG A 129 -9.81 -11.72 3.93
C ARG A 129 -9.33 -10.38 4.43
N GLY A 130 -10.30 -9.59 4.86
CA GLY A 130 -10.09 -8.22 5.26
C GLY A 130 -11.36 -7.63 5.85
N PHE A 131 -11.32 -6.32 6.07
CA PHE A 131 -12.47 -5.58 6.54
C PHE A 131 -12.51 -4.20 5.90
N TYR A 132 -13.73 -3.73 5.61
CA TYR A 132 -14.02 -2.35 5.30
C TYR A 132 -14.08 -1.54 6.61
N GLN A 133 -13.61 -0.30 6.57
CA GLN A 133 -13.68 0.63 7.70
C GLN A 133 -14.05 2.04 7.23
N SER A 134 -15.04 2.66 7.88
CA SER A 134 -15.28 4.10 7.77
C SER A 134 -15.99 4.67 9.00
N ILE A 135 -15.62 5.88 9.40
CA ILE A 135 -16.44 6.66 10.35
C ILE A 135 -17.64 7.27 9.62
N ARG A 136 -18.81 7.25 10.26
CA ARG A 136 -20.02 7.94 9.77
C ARG A 136 -20.72 8.71 10.88
N PRO A 137 -21.16 9.95 10.61
CA PRO A 137 -22.09 10.63 11.50
C PRO A 137 -23.48 10.00 11.41
N THR A 138 -24.11 9.80 12.55
CA THR A 138 -25.47 9.27 12.69
C THR A 138 -26.25 10.10 13.69
N GLN A 139 -27.54 9.83 13.81
CA GLN A 139 -28.41 10.50 14.77
C GLN A 139 -28.05 10.26 16.25
N ILE A 140 -27.24 9.23 16.54
CA ILE A 140 -26.79 8.86 17.88
C ILE A 140 -25.32 9.23 18.14
N GLY A 141 -24.65 9.90 17.19
CA GLY A 141 -23.24 10.26 17.28
C GLY A 141 -22.40 9.74 16.11
N LEU A 142 -21.07 9.75 16.28
CA LEU A 142 -20.16 9.12 15.32
C LEU A 142 -20.14 7.61 15.52
N THR A 143 -20.30 6.87 14.43
CA THR A 143 -20.28 5.41 14.42
C THR A 143 -19.14 4.92 13.54
N LEU A 144 -18.45 3.88 13.98
CA LEU A 144 -17.49 3.15 13.17
C LEU A 144 -18.21 2.04 12.40
N ASN A 145 -18.31 2.19 11.08
CA ASN A 145 -18.85 1.15 10.21
C ASN A 145 -17.74 0.16 9.84
N ILE A 146 -17.89 -1.08 10.26
CA ILE A 146 -17.00 -2.21 9.94
C ILE A 146 -17.81 -3.28 9.23
N ASP A 147 -17.26 -3.80 8.14
CA ASP A 147 -17.84 -4.93 7.42
C ASP A 147 -16.75 -5.90 6.96
N VAL A 148 -17.07 -7.19 6.90
CA VAL A 148 -16.15 -8.22 6.40
C VAL A 148 -15.98 -8.05 4.90
N SER A 149 -14.75 -8.18 4.40
CA SER A 149 -14.47 -8.09 2.97
C SER A 149 -13.46 -9.14 2.53
N SER A 150 -13.53 -9.50 1.25
CA SER A 150 -12.56 -10.39 0.61
C SER A 150 -12.14 -9.80 -0.74
N ARG A 151 -10.87 -9.94 -1.10
CA ARG A 151 -10.35 -9.43 -2.37
C ARG A 151 -9.36 -10.41 -2.98
N ALA A 152 -9.36 -10.51 -4.31
CA ALA A 152 -8.42 -11.32 -5.07
C ALA A 152 -7.02 -10.67 -5.13
N PHE A 153 -6.00 -11.50 -4.94
CA PHE A 153 -4.58 -11.20 -5.03
C PHE A 153 -3.88 -12.26 -5.88
N TYR A 154 -2.70 -11.94 -6.41
CA TYR A 154 -1.85 -12.92 -7.06
C TYR A 154 -1.22 -13.82 -5.99
N GLU A 155 -1.24 -15.13 -6.23
CA GLU A 155 -0.48 -16.06 -5.41
C GLU A 155 1.02 -15.71 -5.49
N PRO A 156 1.79 -15.81 -4.40
CA PRO A 156 3.22 -15.52 -4.39
C PRO A 156 4.04 -16.68 -4.98
N ILE A 157 3.81 -17.00 -6.25
CA ILE A 157 4.43 -18.12 -7.00
C ILE A 157 5.35 -17.61 -8.12
N LEU A 158 6.11 -18.52 -8.74
CA LEU A 158 6.93 -18.17 -9.89
C LEU A 158 6.04 -17.72 -11.06
N VAL A 159 6.56 -16.80 -11.89
CA VAL A 159 5.86 -16.33 -13.09
C VAL A 159 5.55 -17.49 -14.03
N THR A 160 6.45 -18.47 -14.13
CA THR A 160 6.23 -19.71 -14.89
C THR A 160 5.04 -20.49 -14.33
N ASP A 161 4.98 -20.69 -13.00
CA ASP A 161 3.91 -21.44 -12.36
C ASP A 161 2.56 -20.71 -12.51
N PHE A 162 2.56 -19.39 -12.41
CA PHE A 162 1.38 -18.56 -12.68
C PHE A 162 0.89 -18.78 -14.12
N VAL A 163 1.78 -18.71 -15.11
CA VAL A 163 1.42 -18.90 -16.51
C VAL A 163 0.91 -20.33 -16.77
N SER A 164 1.55 -21.35 -16.20
CA SER A 164 1.07 -22.73 -16.28
C SER A 164 -0.29 -22.92 -15.63
N LYS A 165 -0.52 -22.38 -14.42
CA LYS A 165 -1.82 -22.45 -13.73
C LYS A 165 -2.92 -21.69 -14.48
N HIS A 166 -2.61 -20.49 -14.97
CA HIS A 166 -3.60 -19.57 -15.55
C HIS A 166 -4.00 -19.96 -16.98
N PHE A 167 -3.02 -20.37 -17.80
CA PHE A 167 -3.25 -20.72 -19.20
C PHE A 167 -3.26 -22.23 -19.47
N LYS A 168 -3.01 -23.06 -18.45
CA LYS A 168 -2.90 -24.52 -18.56
C LYS A 168 -1.85 -24.95 -19.59
N LEU A 169 -0.75 -24.20 -19.64
CA LEU A 169 0.33 -24.40 -20.61
C LEU A 169 1.46 -25.27 -20.03
N ASN A 170 2.04 -26.09 -20.92
CA ASN A 170 3.26 -26.83 -20.67
C ASN A 170 4.43 -26.19 -21.44
N PHE A 171 5.49 -25.82 -20.72
CA PHE A 171 6.70 -25.20 -21.28
C PHE A 171 7.68 -26.17 -21.94
N SER A 172 7.35 -27.45 -22.07
CA SER A 172 8.14 -28.41 -22.87
C SER A 172 8.23 -28.06 -24.36
N ARG A 173 7.35 -27.19 -24.85
CA ARG A 173 7.33 -26.70 -26.24
C ARG A 173 7.43 -25.17 -26.27
N PRO A 174 7.99 -24.58 -27.35
CA PRO A 174 7.93 -23.13 -27.55
C PRO A 174 6.50 -22.60 -27.51
N LEU A 175 6.33 -21.40 -26.96
CA LEU A 175 5.02 -20.73 -26.88
C LEU A 175 4.53 -20.38 -28.28
N SER A 176 3.25 -20.65 -28.56
CA SER A 176 2.60 -20.13 -29.76
C SER A 176 2.48 -18.60 -29.70
N ASP A 177 2.40 -17.93 -30.84
CA ASP A 177 2.19 -16.49 -30.87
C ASP A 177 0.88 -16.07 -30.20
N GLN A 178 -0.16 -16.91 -30.29
CA GLN A 178 -1.44 -16.68 -29.64
C GLN A 178 -1.30 -16.71 -28.11
N ASP A 179 -0.62 -17.71 -27.57
CA ASP A 179 -0.37 -17.82 -26.13
C ASP A 179 0.51 -16.69 -25.63
N ARG A 180 1.54 -16.32 -26.39
CA ARG A 180 2.42 -15.20 -26.07
C ARG A 180 1.65 -13.89 -25.95
N VAL A 181 0.70 -13.62 -26.84
CA VAL A 181 -0.16 -12.41 -26.76
C VAL A 181 -1.06 -12.45 -25.53
N LYS A 182 -1.63 -13.61 -25.19
CA LYS A 182 -2.46 -13.79 -23.98
C LYS A 182 -1.65 -13.59 -22.70
N ILE A 183 -0.47 -14.22 -22.61
CA ILE A 183 0.46 -14.07 -21.47
C ILE A 183 0.90 -12.62 -21.32
N LYS A 184 1.29 -11.98 -22.43
CA LYS A 184 1.65 -10.56 -22.44
C LYS A 184 0.51 -9.71 -21.87
N LYS A 185 -0.74 -9.94 -22.26
CA LYS A 185 -1.89 -9.19 -21.77
C LYS A 185 -2.11 -9.39 -20.27
N ALA A 186 -2.00 -10.62 -19.77
CA ALA A 186 -2.22 -10.93 -18.35
C ALA A 186 -1.11 -10.38 -17.44
N LEU A 187 0.15 -10.49 -17.86
CA LEU A 187 1.29 -10.04 -17.05
C LEU A 187 1.55 -8.53 -17.16
N ARG A 188 1.06 -7.86 -18.21
CA ARG A 188 1.36 -6.43 -18.42
C ARG A 188 0.93 -5.60 -17.21
N GLY A 189 1.92 -4.98 -16.60
CA GLY A 189 1.74 -4.11 -15.45
C GLY A 189 1.79 -4.80 -14.09
N VAL A 190 1.88 -6.13 -14.06
CA VAL A 190 2.15 -6.90 -12.84
C VAL A 190 3.59 -6.63 -12.40
N LYS A 191 3.77 -6.48 -11.08
CA LYS A 191 5.08 -6.30 -10.46
C LYS A 191 5.61 -7.65 -10.02
N VAL A 192 6.78 -8.05 -10.51
CA VAL A 192 7.42 -9.33 -10.21
C VAL A 192 8.72 -9.11 -9.47
N LYS A 193 9.13 -10.07 -8.65
CA LYS A 193 10.40 -10.07 -7.92
C LYS A 193 11.39 -10.97 -8.67
N LEU A 194 12.61 -10.50 -8.85
CA LEU A 194 13.70 -11.28 -9.45
C LEU A 194 14.30 -12.22 -8.41
N SER A 195 14.46 -13.50 -8.77
CA SER A 195 15.03 -14.55 -7.90
C SER A 195 16.52 -14.79 -8.10
N HIS A 196 17.10 -14.36 -9.23
CA HIS A 196 18.46 -14.71 -9.65
C HIS A 196 19.56 -13.81 -9.06
N SER A 197 19.21 -12.65 -8.52
CA SER A 197 20.17 -11.76 -7.86
C SER A 197 19.91 -11.82 -6.37
N GLY A 198 20.95 -11.99 -5.55
CA GLY A 198 20.86 -11.85 -4.08
C GLY A 198 20.30 -10.50 -3.60
N LYS A 199 20.09 -9.55 -4.53
CA LYS A 199 19.37 -8.29 -4.34
C LYS A 199 17.88 -8.48 -4.69
N ILE A 200 16.98 -8.20 -3.74
CA ILE A 200 15.52 -8.22 -3.92
C ILE A 200 15.11 -7.04 -4.82
N ARG A 201 15.20 -7.23 -6.14
CA ARG A 201 14.74 -6.24 -7.12
C ARG A 201 13.36 -6.63 -7.63
N SER A 202 12.44 -5.67 -7.62
CA SER A 202 11.13 -5.81 -8.24
C SER A 202 11.05 -4.99 -9.52
N CYS A 203 10.45 -5.55 -10.57
CA CYS A 203 10.25 -4.89 -11.85
C CYS A 203 8.80 -5.02 -12.30
N LYS A 204 8.32 -4.05 -13.07
CA LYS A 204 6.99 -4.10 -13.68
C LYS A 204 7.12 -4.74 -15.06
N VAL A 205 6.34 -5.78 -15.33
CA VAL A 205 6.36 -6.44 -16.63
C VAL A 205 5.75 -5.51 -17.67
N THR A 206 6.51 -5.20 -18.72
CA THR A 206 6.08 -4.36 -19.85
C THR A 206 5.69 -5.20 -21.07
N GLY A 207 6.29 -6.37 -21.22
CA GLY A 207 6.04 -7.27 -22.34
C GLY A 207 6.68 -8.64 -22.15
N VAL A 208 6.50 -9.48 -23.18
CA VAL A 208 7.09 -10.81 -23.32
C VAL A 208 7.78 -10.84 -24.67
N SER A 209 9.05 -11.26 -24.70
CA SER A 209 9.87 -11.35 -25.92
C SER A 209 9.24 -12.33 -26.92
N ARG A 210 9.52 -12.12 -28.21
CA ARG A 210 9.16 -13.08 -29.27
C ARG A 210 10.13 -14.26 -29.28
N GLU A 211 11.41 -13.95 -29.13
CA GLU A 211 12.50 -14.92 -29.11
C GLU A 211 12.67 -15.53 -27.71
N PRO A 212 12.99 -16.82 -27.62
CA PRO A 212 13.31 -17.47 -26.36
C PRO A 212 14.65 -16.93 -25.82
N LEU A 213 14.87 -17.09 -24.51
CA LEU A 213 16.04 -16.51 -23.83
C LEU A 213 17.39 -16.93 -24.45
N ARG A 214 17.50 -18.15 -24.99
CA ARG A 214 18.71 -18.66 -25.65
C ARG A 214 19.08 -17.92 -26.94
N ASP A 215 18.12 -17.24 -27.55
CA ASP A 215 18.28 -16.54 -28.82
C ASP A 215 18.36 -15.00 -28.61
N LEU A 216 18.12 -14.53 -27.37
CA LEU A 216 18.27 -13.12 -26.98
C LEU A 216 19.75 -12.83 -26.67
N THR A 217 20.36 -11.95 -27.46
CA THR A 217 21.73 -11.45 -27.28
C THR A 217 21.76 -10.17 -26.45
#